data_AF-A0A094J125-F1
#
_entry.id   AF-A0A094J125-F1
#
_cell.length_a   1.000
_cell.length_b   1.000
_cell.length_c   1.000
_cell.angle_alpha   90.00
_cell.angle_beta   90.00
_cell.angle_gamma   90.00
#
_symmetry.space_group_name_H-M   'P 1'
#
loop_
_entity.id
_entity.type
_entity.pdbx_description
1 polymer ?
#
loop_
_entity_poly.entity_id
_entity_poly.type
_entity_poly.pdbx_seq_one_letter_code
_entity_poly.pdbx_strand_id
1 'polypeptide(L)'
;MLEYVKVTNANQFNKNVKEKGIGYVEEVIRNLLIINDKNHLNDNEVLGFIRYDKFLREKLYKYLSVVEEHLRKKLYKNIEYTGNNLLMYKDDYRYKEFTIIKDSQYGYNFFKKSKLLFSAIVDLYKEFSESLLINEEYSIIDIKNVNNLRNIVMHHSLLVINQNEESPSKTSIVNRINRIEQYIVSVKKVLPKNYVKGLITDINKANLDKGIQGSKSTHIFIKHLEGGYNEI
;
A
#
# COMPACT_ATOMS: atom_id res chain seq x y z
N MET A 1 -22.22 -16.52 -17.30
CA MET A 1 -21.05 -16.38 -16.39
C MET A 1 -20.29 -17.69 -16.20
N LEU A 2 -20.93 -18.76 -15.70
CA LEU A 2 -20.30 -20.10 -15.62
C LEU A 2 -19.89 -20.66 -16.98
N GLU A 3 -20.50 -20.16 -18.07
CA GLU A 3 -20.15 -20.53 -19.45
C GLU A 3 -18.71 -20.16 -19.82
N TYR A 4 -18.15 -19.09 -19.24
CA TYR A 4 -16.79 -18.62 -19.53
C TYR A 4 -15.74 -19.19 -18.57
N VAL A 5 -16.16 -19.99 -17.58
CA VAL A 5 -15.25 -20.59 -16.59
C VAL A 5 -15.39 -22.10 -16.63
N LYS A 6 -14.31 -22.78 -17.02
CA LYS A 6 -14.19 -24.22 -16.87
C LYS A 6 -13.96 -24.54 -15.39
N VAL A 7 -15.03 -24.90 -14.70
CA VAL A 7 -15.03 -25.21 -13.27
C VAL A 7 -14.57 -26.65 -13.05
N THR A 8 -13.48 -26.82 -12.30
CA THR A 8 -12.93 -28.12 -11.92
C THR A 8 -13.35 -28.52 -10.51
N ASN A 9 -13.61 -27.55 -9.62
CA ASN A 9 -14.14 -27.77 -8.28
C ASN A 9 -15.33 -26.85 -7.99
N ALA A 10 -16.53 -27.32 -8.36
CA ALA A 10 -17.76 -26.55 -8.26
C ALA A 10 -18.11 -26.10 -6.84
N ASN A 11 -17.85 -26.94 -5.83
CA ASN A 11 -18.16 -26.61 -4.44
C ASN A 11 -17.31 -25.44 -3.93
N GLN A 12 -16.00 -25.47 -4.19
CA GLN A 12 -15.08 -24.41 -3.79
C GLN A 12 -15.37 -23.11 -4.57
N PHE A 13 -15.60 -23.20 -5.88
CA PHE A 13 -15.91 -22.03 -6.69
C PHE A 13 -17.22 -21.37 -6.25
N ASN A 14 -18.32 -22.14 -6.11
CA ASN A 14 -19.62 -21.62 -5.69
C ASN A 14 -19.59 -21.02 -4.28
N LYS A 15 -18.80 -21.59 -3.36
CA LYS A 15 -18.58 -21.00 -2.03
C LYS A 15 -17.96 -19.60 -2.15
N ASN A 16 -16.92 -19.43 -2.96
CA ASN A 16 -16.27 -18.12 -3.15
C ASN A 16 -17.21 -17.11 -3.82
N VAL A 17 -18.02 -17.54 -4.81
CA VAL A 17 -19.03 -16.67 -5.44
C VAL A 17 -20.03 -16.16 -4.39
N LYS A 18 -20.49 -17.05 -3.50
CA LYS A 18 -21.42 -16.67 -2.41
C LYS A 18 -20.78 -15.70 -1.41
N GLU A 19 -19.54 -15.94 -1.01
CA GLU A 19 -18.83 -15.10 -0.02
C GLU A 19 -18.43 -13.73 -0.55
N LYS A 20 -18.06 -13.65 -1.84
CA LYS A 20 -17.56 -12.40 -2.46
C LYS A 20 -18.63 -11.61 -3.19
N GLY A 21 -19.74 -12.24 -3.54
CA GLY A 21 -20.78 -11.65 -4.36
C GLY A 21 -20.54 -11.88 -5.84
N ILE A 22 -21.64 -12.09 -6.55
CA ILE A 22 -21.67 -12.47 -7.96
C ILE A 22 -21.03 -11.40 -8.86
N GLY A 23 -21.38 -10.13 -8.67
CA GLY A 23 -20.85 -9.02 -9.48
C GLY A 23 -19.34 -8.86 -9.35
N TYR A 24 -18.77 -9.05 -8.15
CA TYR A 24 -17.33 -9.02 -7.93
C TYR A 24 -16.62 -10.12 -8.75
N VAL A 25 -17.15 -11.34 -8.73
CA VAL A 25 -16.55 -12.46 -9.48
C VAL A 25 -16.71 -12.27 -10.99
N GLU A 26 -17.85 -11.75 -11.47
CA GLU A 26 -18.04 -11.43 -12.89
C GLU A 26 -17.02 -10.43 -13.39
N GLU A 27 -16.77 -9.40 -12.61
CA GLU A 27 -15.81 -8.35 -12.96
C GLU A 27 -14.39 -8.90 -13.08
N VAL A 28 -13.99 -9.77 -12.14
CA VAL A 28 -12.72 -10.50 -12.21
C VAL A 28 -12.65 -11.33 -13.50
N ILE A 29 -13.68 -12.11 -13.81
CA ILE A 29 -13.73 -12.95 -15.02
C ILE A 29 -13.58 -12.09 -16.27
N ARG A 30 -14.35 -11.01 -16.42
CA ARG A 30 -14.30 -10.14 -17.59
C ARG A 30 -12.90 -9.56 -17.83
N ASN A 31 -12.29 -9.02 -16.78
CA ASN A 31 -10.95 -8.45 -16.88
C ASN A 31 -9.87 -9.49 -17.17
N LEU A 32 -10.00 -10.69 -16.59
CA LEU A 32 -9.09 -11.80 -16.89
C LEU A 32 -9.27 -12.35 -18.31
N LEU A 33 -10.47 -12.32 -18.90
CA LEU A 33 -10.67 -12.68 -20.30
C LEU A 33 -9.99 -11.65 -21.22
N ILE A 34 -10.17 -10.35 -20.94
CA ILE A 34 -9.60 -9.24 -21.72
C ILE A 34 -8.07 -9.26 -21.68
N ILE A 35 -7.46 -9.37 -20.49
CA ILE A 35 -6.00 -9.30 -20.36
C ILE A 35 -5.30 -10.49 -21.03
N ASN A 36 -5.98 -11.63 -21.09
CA ASN A 36 -5.45 -12.89 -21.59
C ASN A 36 -5.79 -13.16 -23.05
N ASP A 37 -6.63 -12.33 -23.67
CA ASP A 37 -7.20 -12.56 -24.99
C ASP A 37 -7.83 -13.97 -25.10
N LYS A 38 -8.55 -14.39 -24.05
CA LYS A 38 -9.18 -15.72 -23.93
C LYS A 38 -10.70 -15.62 -23.98
N ASN A 39 -11.33 -16.69 -24.48
CA ASN A 39 -12.78 -16.87 -24.43
C ASN A 39 -13.24 -17.65 -23.18
N HIS A 40 -12.33 -18.39 -22.54
CA HIS A 40 -12.61 -19.19 -21.34
C HIS A 40 -11.44 -19.14 -20.35
N LEU A 41 -11.76 -19.21 -19.06
CA LEU A 41 -10.82 -19.29 -17.94
C LEU A 41 -11.00 -20.59 -17.17
N ASN A 42 -9.99 -21.02 -16.44
CA ASN A 42 -10.13 -22.05 -15.41
C ASN A 42 -10.55 -21.41 -14.08
N ASP A 43 -11.35 -22.10 -13.25
CA ASP A 43 -11.73 -21.63 -11.91
C ASP A 43 -10.50 -21.28 -11.05
N ASN A 44 -9.42 -22.04 -11.23
CA ASN A 44 -8.13 -21.80 -10.62
C ASN A 44 -7.51 -20.44 -11.00
N GLU A 45 -7.68 -19.95 -12.23
CA GLU A 45 -7.16 -18.63 -12.65
C GLU A 45 -7.92 -17.51 -11.92
N VAL A 46 -9.24 -17.62 -11.86
CA VAL A 46 -10.13 -16.66 -11.18
C VAL A 46 -9.83 -16.60 -9.69
N LEU A 47 -9.82 -17.76 -9.02
CA LEU A 47 -9.57 -17.83 -7.59
C LEU A 47 -8.12 -17.45 -7.23
N GLY A 48 -7.16 -17.78 -8.11
CA GLY A 48 -5.76 -17.37 -7.96
C GLY A 48 -5.60 -15.85 -7.95
N PHE A 49 -6.27 -15.17 -8.88
CA PHE A 49 -6.29 -13.71 -8.91
C PHE A 49 -6.94 -13.09 -7.66
N ILE A 50 -8.11 -13.57 -7.25
CA ILE A 50 -8.83 -13.04 -6.07
C ILE A 50 -7.97 -13.17 -4.81
N ARG A 51 -7.28 -14.30 -4.64
CA ARG A 51 -6.33 -14.51 -3.53
C ARG A 51 -5.15 -13.54 -3.62
N TYR A 52 -4.55 -13.41 -4.81
CA TYR A 52 -3.44 -12.51 -5.03
C TYR A 52 -3.78 -11.05 -4.67
N ASP A 53 -4.91 -10.51 -5.18
CA ASP A 53 -5.33 -9.13 -4.89
C ASP A 53 -5.54 -8.90 -3.39
N LYS A 54 -6.19 -9.87 -2.72
CA LYS A 54 -6.39 -9.85 -1.26
C LYS A 54 -5.07 -9.85 -0.50
N PHE A 55 -4.17 -10.78 -0.79
CA PHE A 55 -2.89 -10.89 -0.09
C PHE A 55 -2.02 -9.66 -0.30
N LEU A 56 -1.91 -9.19 -1.54
CA LEU A 56 -1.21 -7.97 -1.88
C LEU A 56 -1.73 -6.79 -1.05
N ARG A 57 -3.05 -6.61 -0.97
CA ARG A 57 -3.68 -5.56 -0.16
C ARG A 57 -3.32 -5.66 1.32
N GLU A 58 -3.41 -6.86 1.91
CA GLU A 58 -3.06 -7.09 3.32
C GLU A 58 -1.60 -6.73 3.60
N LYS A 59 -0.68 -7.11 2.71
CA LYS A 59 0.74 -6.74 2.83
C LYS A 59 0.93 -5.23 2.71
N LEU A 60 0.32 -4.60 1.71
CA LEU A 60 0.42 -3.15 1.50
C LEU A 60 -0.13 -2.36 2.69
N TYR A 61 -1.27 -2.79 3.26
CA TYR A 61 -1.88 -2.14 4.42
C TYR A 61 -0.89 -2.02 5.59
N LYS A 62 -0.19 -3.10 5.92
CA LYS A 62 0.86 -3.13 6.95
C LYS A 62 1.94 -2.07 6.70
N TYR A 63 2.49 -1.99 5.49
CA TYR A 63 3.58 -1.06 5.18
C TYR A 63 3.11 0.39 5.10
N LEU A 64 1.90 0.64 4.61
CA LEU A 64 1.30 1.96 4.60
C LEU A 64 1.10 2.51 6.02
N SER A 65 0.68 1.68 6.98
CA SER A 65 0.61 2.06 8.39
C SER A 65 1.98 2.46 8.95
N VAL A 66 3.04 1.71 8.60
CA VAL A 66 4.41 2.05 9.03
C VAL A 66 4.87 3.37 8.42
N VAL A 67 4.57 3.63 7.15
CA VAL A 67 4.87 4.93 6.50
C VAL A 67 4.13 6.08 7.19
N GLU A 68 2.84 5.92 7.49
CA GLU A 68 2.03 6.94 8.18
C GLU A 68 2.66 7.33 9.52
N GLU A 69 3.01 6.36 10.36
CA GLU A 69 3.67 6.62 11.64
C GLU A 69 5.08 7.21 11.47
N HIS A 70 5.82 6.79 10.44
CA HIS A 70 7.15 7.34 10.16
C HIS A 70 7.10 8.83 9.80
N LEU A 71 6.20 9.21 8.89
CA LEU A 71 5.99 10.60 8.47
C LEU A 71 5.50 11.45 9.65
N ARG A 72 4.54 10.93 10.44
CA ARG A 72 4.03 11.61 11.64
C ARG A 72 5.15 11.86 12.65
N LYS A 73 6.00 10.86 12.93
CA LYS A 73 7.16 11.00 13.81
C LYS A 73 8.12 12.11 13.35
N LYS A 74 8.40 12.18 12.05
CA LYS A 74 9.27 13.23 11.47
C LYS A 74 8.64 14.62 11.58
N LEU A 75 7.34 14.76 11.31
CA LEU A 75 6.62 16.02 11.50
C LEU A 75 6.74 16.50 12.94
N TYR A 76 6.44 15.63 13.91
CA TYR A 76 6.51 16.00 15.32
C TYR A 76 7.94 16.37 15.71
N LYS A 77 8.95 15.59 15.31
CA LYS A 77 10.35 15.90 15.63
C LYS A 77 10.79 17.27 15.10
N ASN A 78 10.43 17.61 13.86
CA ASN A 78 10.98 18.78 13.15
C ASN A 78 10.08 20.01 13.16
N ILE A 79 8.84 19.94 13.66
CA ILE A 79 7.91 21.07 13.69
C ILE A 79 7.36 21.29 15.10
N GLU A 80 6.99 20.21 15.78
CA GLU A 80 6.45 20.28 17.13
C GLU A 80 7.58 20.46 18.16
N TYR A 81 8.65 19.67 18.03
CA TYR A 81 9.77 19.63 18.98
C TYR A 81 10.99 20.42 18.50
N THR A 82 10.83 21.33 17.53
CA THR A 82 11.86 22.34 17.22
C THR A 82 12.18 23.12 18.48
N GLY A 83 13.41 22.96 18.98
CA GLY A 83 13.82 23.42 20.30
C GLY A 83 14.28 22.32 21.26
N ASN A 84 14.27 21.04 20.87
CA ASN A 84 14.90 19.95 21.63
C ASN A 84 16.43 20.09 21.65
N ASN A 85 16.94 21.10 22.33
CA ASN A 85 18.09 20.87 23.18
C ASN A 85 17.61 19.83 24.20
N LEU A 86 18.17 18.62 24.15
CA LEU A 86 18.27 17.79 25.34
C LEU A 86 18.92 18.70 26.39
N LEU A 87 18.13 19.29 27.29
CA LEU A 87 18.67 19.95 28.47
C LEU A 87 19.25 18.82 29.32
N MET A 88 20.52 18.51 29.07
CA MET A 88 21.32 17.72 29.99
C MET A 88 21.44 18.54 31.27
N TYR A 89 20.63 18.20 32.28
CA TYR A 89 20.94 18.63 33.62
C TYR A 89 22.19 17.86 34.06
N LYS A 90 23.26 18.62 34.31
CA LYS A 90 24.37 18.18 35.13
C LYS A 90 23.84 18.17 36.55
N ASP A 91 23.19 17.06 36.92
CA ASP A 91 23.14 16.47 38.27
C ASP A 91 22.01 15.42 38.32
N ASP A 92 22.43 14.17 38.52
CA ASP A 92 21.67 12.98 38.89
C ASP A 92 20.45 12.52 38.05
N TYR A 93 20.75 11.65 37.07
CA TYR A 93 20.01 10.41 36.73
C TYR A 93 18.48 10.44 36.57
N ARG A 94 17.85 11.56 36.24
CA ARG A 94 16.42 11.61 35.92
C ARG A 94 16.15 12.36 34.61
N TYR A 95 15.86 11.60 33.55
CA TYR A 95 15.27 12.16 32.34
C TYR A 95 13.85 12.65 32.68
N LYS A 96 13.65 13.97 32.76
CA LYS A 96 12.30 14.57 32.69
C LYS A 96 12.11 15.09 31.27
N GLU A 97 11.20 14.47 30.52
CA GLU A 97 10.68 15.05 29.30
C GLU A 97 9.85 16.28 29.66
N PHE A 98 10.35 17.47 29.34
CA PHE A 98 9.54 18.68 29.40
C PHE A 98 8.79 18.82 28.09
N THR A 99 7.47 18.64 28.13
CA THR A 99 6.61 19.03 27.01
C THR A 99 6.54 20.55 26.99
N ILE A 100 7.20 21.19 26.04
CA ILE A 100 7.03 22.63 25.80
C ILE A 100 5.59 22.84 25.33
N ILE A 101 4.77 23.54 26.12
CA ILE A 101 3.44 23.98 25.68
C ILE A 101 3.66 25.17 24.75
N LYS A 102 3.64 24.91 23.44
CA LYS A 102 3.77 25.98 22.43
C LYS A 102 2.46 26.75 22.32
N ASP A 103 2.52 28.07 22.29
CA ASP A 103 1.39 28.94 21.92
C ASP A 103 1.61 29.53 20.51
N SER A 104 0.67 30.36 20.06
CA SER A 104 0.67 30.97 18.72
C SER A 104 1.94 31.75 18.36
N GLN A 105 2.82 32.06 19.32
CA GLN A 105 4.08 32.76 19.10
C GLN A 105 5.31 31.83 19.05
N TYR A 106 5.21 30.56 19.49
CA TYR A 106 6.36 29.65 19.67
C TYR A 106 6.29 28.32 18.89
N GLY A 107 5.17 28.01 18.24
CA GLY A 107 5.06 26.95 17.25
C GLY A 107 3.72 26.20 17.28
N TYR A 108 3.57 25.26 16.36
CA TYR A 108 2.32 24.52 16.19
C TYR A 108 2.09 23.52 17.34
N ASN A 109 0.81 23.21 17.62
CA ASN A 109 0.35 22.24 18.63
C ASN A 109 -0.25 20.98 17.95
N PHE A 110 0.48 20.37 17.00
CA PHE A 110 0.04 19.17 16.32
C PHE A 110 -0.10 17.96 17.26
N PHE A 111 0.59 17.92 18.40
CA PHE A 111 0.48 16.80 19.36
C PHE A 111 -0.92 16.69 19.98
N LYS A 112 -1.61 17.82 20.18
CA LYS A 112 -3.01 17.86 20.64
C LYS A 112 -3.98 17.35 19.57
N LYS A 113 -3.54 17.30 18.30
CA LYS A 113 -4.27 16.71 17.17
C LYS A 113 -3.78 15.28 16.92
N SER A 114 -3.89 14.40 17.93
CA SER A 114 -3.48 12.97 17.87
C SER A 114 -4.14 12.12 16.76
N LYS A 115 -4.93 12.74 15.89
CA LYS A 115 -5.65 12.14 14.76
C LYS A 115 -5.43 12.91 13.45
N LEU A 116 -4.18 13.31 13.16
CA LEU A 116 -3.87 13.86 11.84
C LEU A 116 -4.14 12.79 10.78
N LEU A 117 -5.13 13.05 9.94
CA LEU A 117 -5.41 12.27 8.74
C LEU A 117 -4.19 12.30 7.81
N PHE A 118 -3.97 11.22 7.05
CA PHE A 118 -2.84 11.15 6.12
C PHE A 118 -2.85 12.28 5.09
N SER A 119 -4.04 12.73 4.65
CA SER A 119 -4.17 13.91 3.78
C SER A 119 -3.59 15.18 4.42
N ALA A 120 -3.88 15.42 5.69
CA ALA A 120 -3.32 16.55 6.43
C ALA A 120 -1.79 16.42 6.61
N ILE A 121 -1.29 15.20 6.83
CA ILE A 121 0.17 14.93 6.84
C ILE A 121 0.79 15.34 5.51
N VAL A 122 0.17 14.96 4.38
CA VAL A 122 0.65 15.33 3.03
C VAL A 122 0.69 16.85 2.86
N ASP A 123 -0.33 17.57 3.33
CA ASP A 123 -0.39 19.02 3.22
C ASP A 123 0.69 19.72 4.04
N LEU A 124 0.95 19.25 5.26
CA LEU A 124 2.07 19.74 6.07
C LEU A 124 3.43 19.47 5.40
N TYR A 125 3.60 18.32 4.78
CA TYR A 125 4.83 18.02 4.02
C TYR A 125 4.99 18.88 2.76
N LYS A 126 3.90 19.38 2.16
CA LYS A 126 4.00 20.37 1.08
C LYS A 126 4.48 21.72 1.63
N GLU A 127 3.84 22.17 2.71
CA GLU A 127 4.10 23.46 3.35
C GLU A 127 5.53 23.56 3.88
N PHE A 128 6.03 22.50 4.53
CA PHE A 128 7.35 22.45 5.17
C PHE A 128 8.35 21.58 4.41
N SER A 129 8.19 21.47 3.08
CA SER A 129 9.00 20.57 2.25
C SER A 129 10.50 20.84 2.39
N GLU A 130 10.92 22.11 2.41
CA GLU A 130 12.33 22.51 2.52
C GLU A 130 12.99 22.03 3.81
N SER A 131 12.27 21.97 4.94
CA SER A 131 12.85 21.52 6.21
C SER A 131 12.72 20.02 6.43
N LEU A 132 11.61 19.42 5.96
CA LEU A 132 11.31 18.01 6.19
C LEU A 132 11.95 17.06 5.18
N LEU A 133 12.30 17.53 3.99
CA LEU A 133 12.74 16.69 2.88
C LEU A 133 14.19 16.94 2.45
N ILE A 134 14.89 17.94 3.00
CA ILE A 134 16.23 18.36 2.55
C ILE A 134 17.27 17.24 2.55
N ASN A 135 17.18 16.29 3.46
CA ASN A 135 18.11 15.16 3.58
C ASN A 135 17.45 13.81 3.28
N GLU A 136 16.29 13.83 2.60
CA GLU A 136 15.52 12.63 2.31
C GLU A 136 15.74 12.16 0.87
N GLU A 137 15.81 10.85 0.69
CA GLU A 137 15.91 10.22 -0.64
C GLU A 137 14.56 10.21 -1.39
N TYR A 138 13.51 10.76 -0.78
CA TYR A 138 12.14 10.83 -1.31
C TYR A 138 11.62 12.26 -1.36
N SER A 139 10.72 12.51 -2.30
CA SER A 139 10.12 13.80 -2.57
C SER A 139 8.67 13.89 -2.09
N ILE A 140 8.09 15.09 -2.17
CA ILE A 140 6.66 15.29 -1.95
C ILE A 140 5.79 14.47 -2.94
N ILE A 141 6.30 14.20 -4.14
CA ILE A 141 5.60 13.37 -5.14
C ILE A 141 5.48 11.93 -4.62
N ASP A 142 6.53 11.39 -4.00
CA ASP A 142 6.50 10.05 -3.42
C ASP A 142 5.47 9.97 -2.28
N ILE A 143 5.38 10.99 -1.42
CA ILE A 143 4.36 11.05 -0.34
C ILE A 143 2.94 11.13 -0.92
N LYS A 144 2.72 11.92 -1.99
CA LYS A 144 1.42 11.97 -2.69
C LYS A 144 1.05 10.60 -3.28
N ASN A 145 2.02 9.90 -3.85
CA ASN A 145 1.83 8.55 -4.38
C ASN A 145 1.46 7.55 -3.27
N VAL A 146 2.11 7.64 -2.10
CA VAL A 146 1.73 6.86 -0.91
C VAL A 146 0.29 7.14 -0.51
N ASN A 147 -0.14 8.41 -0.46
CA ASN A 147 -1.53 8.76 -0.14
C ASN A 147 -2.53 8.17 -1.15
N ASN A 148 -2.21 8.24 -2.44
CA ASN A 148 -3.04 7.66 -3.50
C ASN A 148 -3.18 6.14 -3.32
N LEU A 149 -2.08 5.44 -3.07
CA LEU A 149 -2.10 4.00 -2.81
C LEU A 149 -2.87 3.66 -1.53
N ARG A 150 -2.70 4.45 -0.47
CA ARG A 150 -3.46 4.29 0.78
C ARG A 150 -4.96 4.33 0.51
N ASN A 151 -5.43 5.33 -0.23
CA ASN A 151 -6.85 5.43 -0.58
C ASN A 151 -7.31 4.18 -1.33
N ILE A 152 -6.56 3.76 -2.36
CA ILE A 152 -6.87 2.54 -3.13
C ILE A 152 -6.92 1.28 -2.25
N VAL A 153 -5.92 1.08 -1.38
CA VAL A 153 -5.81 -0.10 -0.51
C VAL A 153 -6.96 -0.13 0.51
N MET A 154 -7.39 1.04 0.99
CA MET A 154 -8.46 1.17 1.97
C MET A 154 -9.87 1.08 1.36
N HIS A 155 -10.04 1.33 0.06
CA HIS A 155 -11.29 1.04 -0.63
C HIS A 155 -11.46 -0.47 -0.85
N HIS A 156 -12.67 -0.99 -0.65
CA HIS A 156 -12.98 -2.43 -0.82
C HIS A 156 -13.03 -2.91 -2.28
N SER A 157 -12.59 -2.09 -3.23
CA SER A 157 -12.52 -2.42 -4.66
C SER A 157 -11.23 -3.16 -5.01
N LEU A 158 -11.20 -3.88 -6.14
CA LEU A 158 -9.99 -4.53 -6.65
C LEU A 158 -8.81 -3.54 -6.74
N LEU A 159 -7.61 -3.99 -6.36
CA LEU A 159 -6.43 -3.13 -6.29
C LEU A 159 -5.82 -2.92 -7.68
N VAL A 160 -5.55 -4.03 -8.37
CA VAL A 160 -4.85 -4.05 -9.67
C VAL A 160 -5.78 -3.93 -10.88
N ILE A 161 -7.09 -4.15 -10.68
CA ILE A 161 -8.13 -3.95 -11.70
C ILE A 161 -9.02 -2.79 -11.25
N ASN A 162 -9.39 -1.90 -12.17
CA ASN A 162 -10.25 -0.77 -11.85
C ASN A 162 -11.72 -1.12 -12.08
N GLN A 163 -12.51 -1.13 -11.02
CA GLN A 163 -13.95 -1.46 -11.08
C GLN A 163 -14.82 -0.32 -11.62
N ASN A 164 -14.27 0.89 -11.68
CA ASN A 164 -15.03 2.09 -12.02
C ASN A 164 -14.99 2.42 -13.53
N GLU A 165 -14.34 1.60 -14.35
CA GLU A 165 -14.34 1.78 -15.79
C GLU A 165 -15.53 1.03 -16.40
N GLU A 166 -16.43 1.77 -17.05
CA GLU A 166 -17.60 1.20 -17.74
C GLU A 166 -17.21 0.21 -18.87
N SER A 167 -15.99 0.33 -19.40
CA SER A 167 -15.46 -0.55 -20.44
C SER A 167 -13.95 -0.75 -20.23
N PRO A 168 -13.54 -1.76 -19.44
CA PRO A 168 -12.12 -2.05 -19.24
C PRO A 168 -11.47 -2.46 -20.57
N SER A 169 -10.27 -1.97 -20.80
CA SER A 169 -9.44 -2.34 -21.95
C SER A 169 -8.14 -2.96 -21.46
N LYS A 170 -7.48 -3.76 -22.30
CA LYS A 170 -6.15 -4.29 -21.99
C LYS A 170 -5.17 -3.18 -21.59
N THR A 171 -5.20 -2.06 -22.32
CA THR A 171 -4.36 -0.88 -22.06
C THR A 171 -4.67 -0.23 -20.70
N SER A 172 -5.95 -0.09 -20.34
CA SER A 172 -6.31 0.54 -19.05
C SER A 172 -5.94 -0.34 -17.85
N ILE A 173 -6.10 -1.67 -17.96
CA ILE A 173 -5.64 -2.63 -16.95
C ILE A 173 -4.11 -2.55 -16.79
N VAL A 174 -3.35 -2.54 -17.88
CA VAL A 174 -1.88 -2.44 -17.82
C VAL A 174 -1.43 -1.10 -17.21
N ASN A 175 -2.05 0.01 -17.61
CA ASN A 175 -1.77 1.32 -17.03
C ASN A 175 -2.06 1.37 -15.53
N ARG A 176 -3.14 0.70 -15.10
CA ARG A 176 -3.50 0.58 -13.69
C ARG A 176 -2.44 -0.17 -12.90
N ILE A 177 -1.98 -1.32 -13.41
CA ILE A 177 -0.90 -2.11 -12.80
C ILE A 177 0.36 -1.26 -12.67
N ASN A 178 0.83 -0.67 -13.77
CA ASN A 178 2.04 0.17 -13.79
C ASN A 178 1.96 1.32 -12.75
N ARG A 179 0.77 1.92 -12.60
CA ARG A 179 0.54 2.98 -11.61
C ARG A 179 0.63 2.47 -10.17
N ILE A 180 0.08 1.29 -9.89
CA ILE A 180 0.24 0.63 -8.59
C ILE A 180 1.72 0.32 -8.31
N GLU A 181 2.46 -0.17 -9.30
CA GLU A 181 3.90 -0.45 -9.17
C GLU A 181 4.69 0.82 -8.80
N GLN A 182 4.44 1.93 -9.50
CA GLN A 182 5.05 3.22 -9.19
C GLN A 182 4.74 3.70 -7.77
N TYR A 183 3.51 3.45 -7.30
CA TYR A 183 3.15 3.81 -5.94
C TYR A 183 3.85 2.94 -4.90
N ILE A 184 4.03 1.65 -5.17
CA ILE A 184 4.79 0.74 -4.29
C ILE A 184 6.27 1.13 -4.24
N VAL A 185 6.85 1.56 -5.37
CA VAL A 185 8.20 2.13 -5.40
C VAL A 185 8.28 3.39 -4.52
N SER A 186 7.24 4.24 -4.54
CA SER A 186 7.17 5.41 -3.65
C SER A 186 7.09 4.99 -2.18
N VAL A 187 6.30 3.97 -1.84
CA VAL A 187 6.29 3.38 -0.49
C VAL A 187 7.68 2.90 -0.10
N LYS A 188 8.38 2.16 -0.97
CA LYS A 188 9.75 1.66 -0.71
C LYS A 188 10.72 2.78 -0.32
N LYS A 189 10.64 3.95 -0.99
CA LYS A 189 11.50 5.10 -0.70
C LYS A 189 11.17 5.79 0.63
N VAL A 190 9.87 5.92 0.95
CA VAL A 190 9.42 6.64 2.15
C VAL A 190 9.51 5.76 3.42
N LEU A 191 9.47 4.44 3.25
CA LEU A 191 9.51 3.48 4.34
C LEU A 191 10.85 3.50 5.09
N PRO A 192 10.88 3.34 6.43
CA PRO A 192 12.13 3.23 7.16
C PRO A 192 12.99 2.07 6.63
N LYS A 193 14.32 2.29 6.53
CA LYS A 193 15.27 1.35 5.88
C LYS A 193 15.15 -0.10 6.39
N ASN A 194 14.88 -0.31 7.68
CA ASN A 194 14.72 -1.63 8.28
C ASN A 194 13.45 -2.41 7.86
N TYR A 195 12.45 -1.75 7.27
CA TYR A 195 11.23 -2.40 6.77
C TYR A 195 11.27 -2.67 5.26
N VAL A 196 12.21 -2.07 4.53
CA VAL A 196 12.31 -2.17 3.06
C VAL A 196 12.49 -3.60 2.58
N LYS A 197 13.40 -4.37 3.20
CA LYS A 197 13.61 -5.78 2.86
C LYS A 197 12.33 -6.61 3.05
N GLY A 198 11.57 -6.31 4.11
CA GLY A 198 10.28 -6.94 4.38
C GLY A 198 9.28 -6.64 3.27
N LEU A 199 9.14 -5.37 2.88
CA LEU A 199 8.23 -4.95 1.81
C LEU A 199 8.54 -5.72 0.52
N ILE A 200 9.80 -5.71 0.07
CA ILE A 200 10.20 -6.39 -1.15
C ILE A 200 9.86 -7.88 -1.08
N THR A 201 10.20 -8.52 0.03
CA THR A 201 9.91 -9.95 0.24
C THR A 201 8.42 -10.24 0.19
N ASP A 202 7.60 -9.47 0.91
CA ASP A 202 6.16 -9.69 1.00
C ASP A 202 5.45 -9.43 -0.34
N ILE A 203 5.86 -8.41 -1.10
CA ILE A 203 5.32 -8.14 -2.45
C ILE A 203 5.71 -9.26 -3.42
N ASN A 204 6.98 -9.67 -3.43
CA ASN A 204 7.46 -10.74 -4.30
C ASN A 204 6.82 -12.10 -3.95
N LYS A 205 6.47 -12.32 -2.67
CA LYS A 205 5.74 -13.52 -2.20
C LYS A 205 4.23 -13.45 -2.40
N ALA A 206 3.63 -12.29 -2.66
CA ALA A 206 2.18 -12.15 -2.77
C ALA A 206 1.60 -13.06 -3.88
N ASN A 207 2.39 -13.35 -4.92
CA ASN A 207 2.03 -14.26 -6.01
C ASN A 207 2.58 -15.69 -5.86
N LEU A 208 3.21 -16.03 -4.74
CA LEU A 208 3.97 -17.29 -4.54
C LEU A 208 3.44 -18.16 -3.39
N ASP A 209 2.22 -17.94 -2.90
CA ASP A 209 1.74 -18.65 -1.71
C ASP A 209 1.91 -20.18 -1.84
N LYS A 210 2.74 -20.75 -0.95
CA LYS A 210 3.19 -22.15 -0.97
C LYS A 210 2.32 -23.04 -0.07
N GLY A 211 1.39 -22.48 0.69
CA GLY A 211 0.63 -23.20 1.72
C GLY A 211 -0.68 -23.83 1.27
N ILE A 212 -1.17 -23.45 0.08
CA ILE A 212 -2.40 -23.99 -0.50
C ILE A 212 -1.99 -24.49 -1.90
N GLN A 213 -2.48 -25.65 -2.33
CA GLN A 213 -2.47 -26.08 -3.74
C GLN A 213 -3.36 -25.12 -4.58
N GLY A 214 -3.10 -23.83 -4.51
CA GLY A 214 -3.86 -22.74 -5.09
C GLY A 214 -2.99 -22.09 -6.15
N SER A 215 -3.39 -22.30 -7.39
CA SER A 215 -2.99 -21.54 -8.58
C SER A 215 -2.56 -20.10 -8.29
N LYS A 216 -1.34 -19.76 -8.74
CA LYS A 216 -0.79 -18.40 -8.78
C LYS A 216 -1.56 -17.55 -9.78
N SER A 217 -1.58 -16.22 -9.59
CA SER A 217 -2.00 -15.32 -10.66
C SER A 217 -0.92 -15.33 -11.74
N THR A 218 -1.24 -15.86 -12.90
CA THR A 218 -0.29 -16.03 -14.01
C THR A 218 -0.21 -14.81 -14.93
N HIS A 219 -1.15 -13.88 -14.84
CA HIS A 219 -1.33 -12.84 -15.86
C HIS A 219 -1.55 -11.42 -15.33
N ILE A 220 -2.14 -11.26 -14.14
CA ILE A 220 -2.26 -9.95 -13.49
C ILE A 220 -1.53 -10.00 -12.15
N PHE A 221 -0.33 -9.43 -12.14
CA PHE A 221 0.48 -9.27 -10.94
C PHE A 221 1.43 -8.07 -11.11
N ILE A 222 1.89 -7.53 -9.98
CA ILE A 222 2.93 -6.52 -9.93
C ILE A 222 4.26 -7.20 -10.21
N LYS A 223 5.04 -6.61 -11.10
CA LYS A 223 6.40 -7.03 -11.39
C LYS A 223 7.21 -7.12 -10.11
N HIS A 224 8.13 -8.07 -10.14
CA HIS A 224 9.09 -8.30 -9.07
C HIS A 224 9.81 -7.00 -8.70
N LEU A 225 9.84 -6.69 -7.41
CA LEU A 225 10.64 -5.58 -6.90
C LEU A 225 12.10 -6.03 -6.77
N GLU A 226 13.00 -5.31 -7.41
CA GLU A 226 14.46 -5.54 -7.30
C GLU A 226 14.94 -5.39 -5.85
N GLY A 227 15.90 -6.26 -5.47
CA GLY A 227 16.52 -6.30 -4.14
C GLY A 227 15.89 -7.31 -3.17
N GLY A 228 15.21 -8.34 -3.66
CA GLY A 228 14.73 -9.42 -2.79
C GLY A 228 14.38 -10.70 -3.53
N TYR A 229 14.75 -11.82 -2.92
CA TYR A 229 14.71 -13.22 -3.36
C TYR A 229 15.95 -13.83 -4.04
N ASN A 230 17.06 -13.10 -4.23
CA ASN A 230 18.38 -13.70 -4.57
C ASN A 230 19.56 -12.77 -4.17
N GLU A 231 19.76 -12.52 -2.88
CA GLU A 231 21.05 -12.06 -2.30
C GLU A 231 21.49 -12.95 -1.12
N ILE A 232 21.04 -14.22 -1.10
CA ILE A 232 21.61 -15.35 -0.34
C ILE A 232 21.30 -16.62 -1.15
#